data_AF-A0A1H4E3W1-F1
#
_entry.id   AF-A0A1H4E3W1-F1
#
_cell.length_a   1.000
_cell.length_b   1.000
_cell.length_c   1.000
_cell.angle_alpha   90.00
_cell.angle_beta   90.00
_cell.angle_gamma   90.00
#
_symmetry.space_group_name_H-M   'P 1'
#
loop_
_entity.id
_entity.type
_entity.pdbx_description
1 polymer ?
#
loop_
_entity_poly.entity_id
_entity_poly.type
_entity_poly.pdbx_seq_one_letter_code
_entity_poly.pdbx_strand_id
1 'polypeptide(L)' 'MKNSKSNIIKEIVQELDCGNDCYYNSKTGEIIAIPSFSNISDEDEFQECFKADLIKIEILERFESFK' A
#
# COMPACT_ATOMS: atom_id res chain seq x y z
N MET A 1 18.37 -13.10 -6.29
CA MET A 1 18.47 -11.75 -5.69
C MET A 1 17.07 -11.20 -5.53
N LYS A 2 16.66 -10.83 -4.30
CA LYS A 2 15.38 -10.11 -4.09
C LYS A 2 15.39 -8.87 -4.98
N ASN A 3 14.34 -8.69 -5.80
CA ASN A 3 14.24 -7.61 -6.76
C ASN A 3 14.46 -6.25 -6.05
N SER A 4 15.53 -5.52 -6.40
CA SER A 4 15.91 -4.24 -5.79
C SER A 4 14.77 -3.23 -5.73
N LYS A 5 13.92 -3.22 -6.77
CA LYS A 5 12.72 -2.36 -6.85
C LYS A 5 11.69 -2.66 -5.75
N SER A 6 11.49 -3.92 -5.39
CA SER A 6 10.51 -4.29 -4.35
C SER A 6 10.98 -3.86 -2.96
N ASN A 7 12.28 -3.88 -2.70
CA ASN A 7 12.83 -3.39 -1.43
C ASN A 7 12.69 -1.87 -1.32
N ILE A 8 12.99 -1.14 -2.40
CA ILE A 8 12.82 0.32 -2.45
C ILE A 8 11.35 0.72 -2.26
N ILE A 9 10.42 0.05 -2.96
CA ILE A 9 8.98 0.30 -2.78
C ILE A 9 8.58 0.05 -1.33
N LYS A 10 9.07 -1.03 -0.71
CA LYS A 10 8.77 -1.33 0.68
C LYS A 10 9.27 -0.24 1.63
N GLU A 11 10.52 0.21 1.46
CA GLU A 11 11.10 1.28 2.28
C GLU A 11 10.30 2.58 2.15
N ILE A 12 9.94 2.98 0.93
CA ILE A 12 9.11 4.17 0.69
C ILE A 12 7.76 4.04 1.38
N VAL A 13 7.11 2.88 1.26
CA VAL A 13 5.78 2.65 1.84
C VAL A 13 5.83 2.62 3.36
N GLN A 14 6.89 2.08 3.97
CA GLN A 14 7.10 2.11 5.42
C GLN A 14 7.16 3.53 5.98
N GLU A 15 7.78 4.46 5.27
CA GLU A 15 7.79 5.87 5.67
C GLU A 15 6.42 6.55 5.46
N LEU A 16 5.67 6.13 4.43
CA LEU A 16 4.37 6.72 4.09
C LEU A 16 3.18 6.18 4.91
N ASP A 17 3.28 4.98 5.47
CA ASP A 17 2.25 4.30 6.29
C ASP A 17 2.07 4.91 7.70
N CYS A 18 2.45 6.18 7.87
CA CYS A 18 2.21 6.97 9.09
C CYS A 18 0.72 7.37 9.23
N GLY A 19 -0.19 6.39 9.27
CA GLY A 19 -1.64 6.62 9.29
C GLY A 19 -2.27 6.81 7.91
N ASN A 20 -1.66 6.22 6.87
CA ASN A 20 -2.19 6.23 5.51
C ASN A 20 -2.27 4.80 4.96
N ASP A 21 -3.37 4.46 4.32
CA ASP A 21 -3.43 3.29 3.43
C ASP A 21 -2.59 3.56 2.19
N CYS A 22 -1.60 2.70 1.95
CA CYS A 22 -0.71 2.81 0.80
C CYS A 22 -1.14 1.84 -0.33
N TYR A 23 -1.09 2.32 -1.56
CA TYR A 23 -1.43 1.57 -2.77
C TYR A 23 -0.34 1.72 -3.82
N TYR A 24 -0.06 0.66 -4.56
CA TYR A 24 0.86 0.68 -5.69
C TYR A 24 0.10 0.57 -7.01
N ASN A 25 0.32 1.54 -7.91
CA ASN A 25 -0.13 1.44 -9.28
C ASN A 25 0.91 0.67 -10.11
N SER A 26 0.58 -0.56 -10.49
CA SER A 26 1.52 -1.39 -11.25
C SER A 26 1.75 -0.92 -12.69
N LYS A 27 0.82 -0.13 -13.25
CA LYS A 27 0.90 0.41 -14.62
C LYS A 27 1.84 1.62 -14.69
N THR A 28 1.74 2.53 -13.72
CA THR A 28 2.52 3.78 -13.70
C THR A 28 3.77 3.70 -12.83
N GLY A 29 3.79 2.78 -11.85
CA GLY A 29 4.85 2.67 -10.85
C GLY A 29 4.72 3.67 -9.70
N GLU A 30 3.59 4.35 -9.58
CA GLU A 30 3.31 5.33 -8.53
C GLU A 30 2.88 4.66 -7.22
N ILE A 31 3.17 5.33 -6.11
CA ILE A 31 2.68 4.99 -4.78
C ILE A 31 1.69 6.06 -4.36
N ILE A 32 0.49 5.63 -3.97
CA ILE A 32 -0.59 6.50 -3.51
C ILE A 32 -0.77 6.22 -2.03
N ALA A 33 -0.62 7.25 -1.20
CA ALA A 33 -0.87 7.18 0.24
C ALA A 33 -2.13 7.99 0.53
N ILE A 34 -3.16 7.34 1.05
CA ILE A 34 -4.45 7.94 1.38
C ILE A 34 -4.60 7.89 2.89
N PRO A 35 -4.88 9.01 3.59
CA PRO A 35 -5.11 8.98 5.02
C PRO A 35 -6.19 7.96 5.39
N SER A 36 -5.90 7.08 6.37
CA SER A 36 -6.78 5.97 6.77
C SER A 36 -7.98 6.41 7.62
N PHE A 37 -8.48 7.63 7.38
CA PHE A 37 -9.63 8.24 8.05
C PHE A 37 -10.95 8.00 7.30
N SER A 38 -10.95 7.19 6.25
CA SER A 38 -12.11 6.92 5.41
C SER A 38 -13.23 6.21 6.16
N ASN A 39 -14.48 6.62 5.91
CA ASN A 39 -15.63 5.84 6.32
C ASN A 39 -15.70 4.57 5.46
N ILE A 40 -16.19 3.46 6.01
CA ILE A 40 -16.26 2.15 5.31
C ILE A 40 -16.92 2.26 3.93
N SER A 41 -17.93 3.13 3.78
CA SER A 41 -18.62 3.37 2.51
C SER A 41 -17.75 4.00 1.42
N ASP A 42 -16.78 4.85 1.79
CA ASP A 42 -15.86 5.48 0.85
C ASP A 42 -14.77 4.49 0.40
N GLU A 43 -14.41 3.53 1.25
CA GLU A 43 -13.43 2.49 0.92
C GLU A 43 -14.00 1.49 -0.09
N ASP A 44 -15.24 1.04 0.08
CA ASP A 44 -15.86 0.08 -0.85
C ASP A 44 -16.01 0.65 -2.27
N GLU A 45 -16.51 1.89 -2.42
CA GLU A 45 -16.64 2.56 -3.73
C GLU A 45 -15.26 2.81 -4.38
N PHE A 46 -14.27 3.20 -3.57
CA PHE A 46 -12.89 3.36 -4.02
C PHE A 46 -12.31 2.04 -4.52
N GLN A 47 -12.49 0.96 -3.77
CA GLN A 47 -12.04 -0.36 -4.20
C GLN A 47 -12.73 -0.76 -5.52
N GLU A 48 -14.04 -0.58 -5.66
CA GLU A 48 -14.73 -0.92 -6.92
C GLU A 48 -14.19 -0.12 -8.11
N CYS A 49 -13.92 1.17 -7.93
CA CYS A 49 -13.44 2.04 -9.01
C CYS A 49 -11.96 1.78 -9.38
N PHE A 50 -11.11 1.43 -8.41
CA PHE A 50 -9.65 1.44 -8.60
C PHE A 50 -8.95 0.07 -8.43
N LYS A 51 -9.65 -0.98 -8.00
CA LYS A 51 -9.08 -2.33 -7.74
C LYS A 51 -8.38 -2.98 -8.93
N ALA A 52 -8.74 -2.62 -10.16
CA ALA A 52 -8.06 -3.12 -11.35
C ALA A 52 -6.61 -2.60 -11.49
N ASP A 53 -6.35 -1.43 -10.91
CA ASP A 53 -5.15 -0.62 -11.20
C ASP A 53 -4.29 -0.40 -9.97
N LEU A 54 -4.90 -0.38 -8.77
CA LEU A 54 -4.25 -0.16 -7.49
C LEU A 54 -4.19 -1.43 -6.66
N ILE A 55 -2.99 -1.76 -6.18
CA ILE A 55 -2.74 -2.88 -5.27
C ILE A 55 -2.51 -2.29 -3.87
N LYS A 56 -3.40 -2.57 -2.91
CA LYS A 56 -3.19 -2.18 -1.50
C LYS A 56 -1.93 -2.87 -0.98
N ILE A 57 -1.05 -2.09 -0.36
CA ILE A 57 0.22 -2.56 0.18
C ILE A 57 0.03 -2.74 1.69
N GLU A 58 -0.24 -3.96 2.12
CA GLU A 58 -0.22 -4.28 3.54
C GLU A 58 1.25 -4.40 3.98
N ILE A 59 1.71 -3.48 4.81
CA ILE A 59 3.01 -3.63 5.46
C ILE A 59 2.86 -4.79 6.44
N LEU A 60 3.39 -5.95 6.04
CA LEU A 60 3.52 -7.11 6.91
C LEU A 60 4.33 -6.74 8.17
N GLU A 61 3.66 -6.34 9.24
CA GLU A 61 4.15 -6.44 10.62
C GLU A 61 4.30 -7.91 11.08
N ARG A 62 3.99 -8.89 10.22
CA ARG A 62 4.06 -10.32 10.60
C ARG A 62 5.46 -10.93 10.64
N PHE A 63 6.53 -10.14 10.45
CA PHE A 63 7.90 -10.67 10.44
C PHE A 63 8.71 -10.44 11.71
N GLU A 64 8.22 -9.68 12.70
CA GLU A 64 8.91 -9.57 14.00
C GLU A 64 8.39 -10.55 15.07
N SER A 65 7.25 -11.21 14.85
CA SER A 65 6.74 -12.26 15.76
C SER A 65 7.36 -13.64 15.58
N PHE A 66 8.43 -13.77 14.78
CA PHE A 66 9.22 -15.01 14.63
C PHE A 66 10.65 -14.85 15.16
N LYS A 67 10.83 -14.16 16.30
CA LYS A 67 12.10 -14.14 17.03
C LYS A 67 11.92 -14.56 18.48
#